data_AF-A0A7S3SCM0-F1
#
_entry.id   AF-A0A7S3SCM0-F1
#
_cell.length_a   1.000
_cell.length_b   1.000
_cell.length_c   1.000
_cell.angle_alpha   90.00
_cell.angle_beta   90.00
_cell.angle_gamma   90.00
#
_symmetry.space_group_name_H-M   'P 1'
#
loop_
_entity.id
_entity.type
_entity.pdbx_description
1 polymer ?
#
loop_
_entity_poly.entity_id
_entity_poly.type
_entity_poly.pdbx_seq_one_letter_code
_entity_poly.pdbx_strand_id
1 'polypeptide(L)'
;ASVISVLMVFLGAIIGGFQNADGTLENGGVAAGAFDNSTSFMWGWVWGPLIGLGTIQISAVAQLGPQFGWDMIQERSDSVSMRETMRSNMTNIAIVGALFLATVWAMLQSDPPIEGFPSRFISQWYSGLLTISIAFLLISVMTCVVALLYVEGLDNQAALKCVGDNFMYFGEPIALTLFAMLNTIIATIIWIFGAYGMAMGIISVVFFFWACLRTTVIYLYLSEWTNPFLDLTEVQRRKALAKSLTARSKIAAKSTQLATAKVGPQGGQGLGN
;
A
#
# COMPACT_ATOMS: atom_id res chain seq x y z
N ALA A 1 7.71 -4.62 7.11
CA ALA A 1 7.03 -3.34 7.40
C ALA A 1 8.00 -2.21 7.78
N SER A 2 8.82 -2.34 8.84
CA SER A 2 9.70 -1.24 9.31
C SER A 2 10.67 -0.70 8.24
N VAL A 3 11.38 -1.59 7.54
CA VAL A 3 12.37 -1.21 6.51
C VAL A 3 11.70 -0.46 5.35
N ILE A 4 10.48 -0.86 4.97
CA ILE A 4 9.74 -0.22 3.89
C ILE A 4 9.33 1.19 4.30
N SER A 5 8.75 1.37 5.49
CA SER A 5 8.36 2.69 5.99
C SER A 5 9.57 3.64 6.11
N VAL A 6 10.72 3.12 6.55
CA VAL A 6 11.98 3.89 6.62
C VAL A 6 12.43 4.31 5.23
N LEU A 7 12.51 3.39 4.26
CA LEU A 7 12.91 3.69 2.89
C LEU A 7 11.99 4.71 2.21
N MET A 8 10.69 4.65 2.50
CA MET A 8 9.70 5.60 1.95
C MET A 8 9.91 7.02 2.50
N VAL A 9 10.15 7.17 3.80
CA VAL A 9 10.44 8.48 4.41
C VAL A 9 11.76 9.05 3.86
N PHE A 10 12.79 8.21 3.69
CA PHE A 10 14.05 8.61 3.07
C PHE A 10 13.88 9.06 1.62
N LEU A 11 13.05 8.37 0.84
CA LEU A 11 12.75 8.77 -0.54
C LEU A 11 12.12 10.17 -0.58
N GLY A 12 11.15 10.44 0.30
CA GLY A 12 10.55 11.77 0.44
C GLY A 12 11.56 12.86 0.82
N ALA A 13 12.45 12.55 1.76
CA ALA A 13 13.52 13.47 2.19
C ALA A 13 14.54 13.74 1.08
N ILE A 14 14.89 12.72 0.27
CA ILE A 14 15.79 12.87 -0.88
C ILE A 14 15.14 13.75 -1.95
N ILE A 15 13.89 13.48 -2.33
CA ILE A 15 13.15 14.25 -3.34
C ILE A 15 12.96 15.70 -2.88
N GLY A 16 12.56 15.92 -1.62
CA GLY A 16 12.43 17.27 -1.04
C GLY A 16 13.77 17.99 -0.83
N GLY A 17 14.86 17.25 -0.58
CA GLY A 17 16.21 17.81 -0.43
C GLY A 17 16.79 18.34 -1.74
N PHE A 18 16.58 17.62 -2.85
CA PHE A 18 17.02 18.06 -4.19
C PHE A 18 16.37 19.38 -4.62
N GLN A 19 15.17 19.70 -4.13
CA GLN A 19 14.48 20.97 -4.35
C GLN A 19 15.33 22.21 -4.06
N ASN A 20 16.08 22.20 -2.96
CA ASN A 20 16.84 23.36 -2.51
C ASN A 20 18.25 23.43 -3.12
N ALA A 21 18.77 22.29 -3.60
CA ALA A 21 20.03 22.28 -4.35
C ALA A 21 19.85 22.95 -5.72
N ASP A 22 18.71 22.71 -6.39
CA ASP A 22 18.43 23.29 -7.71
C ASP A 22 18.17 24.80 -7.66
N GLY A 23 17.59 25.34 -6.58
CA GLY A 23 17.41 26.79 -6.39
C GLY A 23 18.72 27.58 -6.32
N THR A 24 19.86 26.92 -6.06
CA THR A 24 21.19 27.57 -6.11
C THR A 24 21.78 27.65 -7.52
N LEU A 25 21.28 26.84 -8.47
CA LEU A 25 21.72 26.82 -9.86
C LEU A 25 21.01 27.87 -10.74
N GLU A 26 19.87 28.39 -10.31
CA GLU A 26 19.11 29.42 -11.04
C GLU A 26 19.85 30.77 -11.15
N ASN A 27 20.79 31.05 -10.25
CA ASN A 27 21.71 32.20 -10.37
C ASN A 27 22.83 32.00 -11.40
N GLY A 28 22.92 30.83 -12.01
CA GLY A 28 23.96 30.41 -12.94
C GLY A 28 23.47 30.21 -14.37
N GLY A 29 22.70 31.13 -14.93
CA GLY A 29 22.58 31.37 -16.39
C GLY A 29 22.57 30.15 -17.33
N VAL A 30 21.79 29.10 -17.06
CA VAL A 30 21.65 27.97 -17.98
C VAL A 30 20.61 28.31 -19.05
N ALA A 31 21.07 28.41 -20.29
CA ALA A 31 20.30 28.84 -21.46
C ALA A 31 19.02 28.03 -21.68
N ALA A 32 17.91 28.75 -21.87
CA ALA A 32 16.54 28.26 -22.09
C ALA A 32 16.31 27.46 -23.40
N GLY A 33 17.36 26.98 -24.08
CA GLY A 33 17.29 26.34 -25.40
C GLY A 33 17.40 24.81 -25.43
N ALA A 34 17.60 24.13 -24.29
CA ALA A 34 17.93 22.69 -24.26
C ALA A 34 16.80 21.75 -23.80
N PHE A 35 15.56 22.24 -23.65
CA PHE A 35 14.46 21.48 -23.02
C PHE A 35 13.34 21.00 -23.96
N ASP A 36 13.62 20.86 -25.26
CA ASP A 36 12.70 20.20 -26.22
C ASP A 36 12.50 18.68 -25.91
N ASN A 37 13.24 18.13 -24.94
CA ASN A 37 13.12 16.76 -24.41
C ASN A 37 12.35 16.65 -23.08
N SER A 38 11.56 17.66 -22.70
CA SER A 38 10.90 17.73 -21.38
C SER A 38 10.04 16.51 -21.02
N THR A 39 9.34 15.90 -21.98
CA THR A 39 8.51 14.71 -21.77
C THR A 39 9.32 13.44 -21.54
N SER A 40 10.31 13.15 -22.40
CA SER A 40 11.19 11.98 -22.24
C SER A 40 11.96 12.03 -20.92
N PHE A 41 12.38 13.23 -20.51
CA PHE A 41 13.03 13.44 -19.22
C PHE A 41 12.08 13.20 -18.04
N MET A 42 10.84 13.72 -18.08
CA MET A 42 9.82 13.43 -17.04
C MET A 42 9.51 11.94 -16.91
N TRP A 43 9.46 11.21 -18.02
CA TRP A 43 9.26 9.76 -18.00
C TRP A 43 10.38 9.02 -17.26
N GLY A 44 11.63 9.38 -17.51
CA GLY A 44 12.78 8.73 -16.87
C GLY A 44 12.90 9.03 -15.37
N TRP A 45 12.56 10.25 -14.94
CA TRP A 45 12.85 10.72 -13.57
C TRP A 45 11.65 10.74 -12.62
N VAL A 46 10.42 10.76 -13.14
CA VAL A 46 9.21 10.84 -12.31
C VAL A 46 8.29 9.65 -12.57
N TRP A 47 7.78 9.52 -13.79
CA TRP A 47 6.73 8.53 -14.07
C TRP A 47 7.23 7.08 -14.01
N GLY A 48 8.38 6.78 -14.61
CA GLY A 48 8.99 5.45 -14.54
C GLY A 48 9.24 5.01 -13.09
N PRO A 49 9.93 5.82 -12.27
CA PRO A 49 10.11 5.54 -10.85
C PRO A 49 8.79 5.42 -10.06
N LEU A 50 7.77 6.25 -10.31
CA LEU A 50 6.45 6.13 -9.68
C LEU A 50 5.74 4.81 -10.03
N ILE A 51 5.81 4.38 -11.29
CA ILE A 51 5.28 3.07 -11.73
C ILE A 51 6.05 1.94 -11.03
N GLY A 52 7.39 2.04 -10.99
CA GLY A 52 8.22 1.09 -10.26
C GLY A 52 7.85 1.01 -8.78
N LEU A 53 7.66 2.16 -8.12
CA LEU A 53 7.21 2.25 -6.74
C LEU A 53 5.84 1.59 -6.54
N GLY A 54 4.86 1.90 -7.39
CA GLY A 54 3.52 1.32 -7.33
C GLY A 54 3.53 -0.20 -7.50
N THR A 55 4.32 -0.73 -8.44
CA THR A 55 4.45 -2.20 -8.64
C THR A 55 5.11 -2.91 -7.46
N ILE A 56 6.13 -2.29 -6.84
CA ILE A 56 6.74 -2.81 -5.61
C ILE A 56 5.72 -2.82 -4.47
N GLN A 57 4.93 -1.76 -4.32
CA GLN A 57 3.90 -1.67 -3.29
C GLN A 57 2.80 -2.72 -3.49
N ILE A 58 2.32 -2.92 -4.72
CA ILE A 58 1.36 -4.00 -5.05
C ILE A 58 1.94 -5.37 -4.66
N SER A 59 3.20 -5.61 -5.01
CA SER A 59 3.89 -6.86 -4.66
C SER A 59 4.02 -7.05 -3.14
N ALA A 60 4.25 -5.97 -2.40
CA ALA A 60 4.33 -6.00 -0.94
C ALA A 60 2.95 -6.22 -0.29
N VAL A 61 1.89 -5.63 -0.84
CA VAL A 61 0.50 -5.87 -0.43
C VAL A 61 0.15 -7.34 -0.58
N ALA A 62 0.50 -7.97 -1.70
CA ALA A 62 0.26 -9.39 -1.94
C ALA A 62 0.93 -10.32 -0.91
N GLN A 63 2.04 -9.87 -0.29
CA GLN A 63 2.74 -10.62 0.75
C GLN A 63 2.19 -10.34 2.16
N LEU A 64 1.84 -9.08 2.45
CA LEU A 64 1.35 -8.66 3.77
C LEU A 64 -0.13 -8.97 3.99
N GLY A 65 -0.97 -8.91 2.96
CA GLY A 65 -2.40 -9.21 3.05
C GLY A 65 -2.68 -10.58 3.69
N PRO A 66 -2.07 -11.67 3.22
CA PRO A 66 -2.18 -12.99 3.85
C PRO A 66 -1.80 -13.00 5.33
N GLN A 67 -0.76 -12.25 5.72
CA GLN A 67 -0.30 -12.18 7.11
C GLN A 67 -1.34 -11.50 8.00
N PHE A 68 -1.82 -10.31 7.61
CA PHE A 68 -2.87 -9.61 8.36
C PHE A 68 -4.17 -10.42 8.46
N GLY A 69 -4.59 -11.05 7.36
CA GLY A 69 -5.78 -11.89 7.35
C GLY A 69 -5.66 -13.09 8.27
N TRP A 70 -4.46 -13.69 8.34
CA TRP A 70 -4.20 -14.82 9.22
C TRP A 70 -4.17 -14.43 10.69
N ASP A 71 -3.48 -13.33 11.04
CA ASP A 71 -3.37 -12.84 12.41
C ASP A 71 -4.77 -12.58 13.01
N MET A 72 -5.69 -12.05 12.20
CA MET A 72 -7.10 -11.84 12.59
C MET A 72 -7.85 -13.16 12.88
N ILE A 73 -7.59 -14.22 12.11
CA ILE A 73 -8.24 -15.52 12.30
C ILE A 73 -7.67 -16.23 13.53
N GLN A 74 -6.35 -16.13 13.74
CA GLN A 74 -5.63 -16.89 14.75
C GLN A 74 -6.01 -16.48 16.17
N GLU A 75 -6.08 -15.18 16.46
CA GLU A 75 -6.23 -14.66 17.82
C GLU A 75 -7.69 -14.51 18.28
N ARG A 76 -8.66 -14.88 17.43
CA ARG A 76 -10.10 -14.81 17.74
C ARG A 76 -10.47 -15.76 18.88
N SER A 77 -11.14 -15.25 19.91
CA SER A 77 -11.74 -16.07 20.98
C SER A 77 -12.82 -17.02 20.46
N ASP A 78 -12.94 -18.22 21.03
CA ASP A 78 -13.86 -19.26 20.55
C ASP A 78 -15.34 -18.86 20.62
N SER A 79 -15.71 -18.01 21.58
CA SER A 79 -17.08 -17.53 21.78
C SER A 79 -17.52 -16.46 20.77
N VAL A 80 -16.59 -15.87 20.02
CA VAL A 80 -16.89 -14.74 19.14
C VAL A 80 -17.18 -15.24 17.74
N SER A 81 -18.34 -14.90 17.16
CA SER A 81 -18.66 -15.26 15.77
C SER A 81 -17.67 -14.64 14.78
N MET A 82 -17.08 -15.48 13.91
CA MET A 82 -16.16 -15.02 12.85
C MET A 82 -16.86 -14.04 11.91
N ARG A 83 -18.13 -14.31 11.60
CA ARG A 83 -18.95 -13.47 10.74
C ARG A 83 -19.06 -12.06 11.31
N GLU A 84 -19.36 -11.95 12.61
CA GLU A 84 -19.53 -10.65 13.25
C GLU A 84 -18.19 -9.90 13.39
N THR A 85 -17.10 -10.62 13.73
CA THR A 85 -15.76 -10.03 13.75
C THR A 85 -15.35 -9.49 12.38
N MET A 86 -15.54 -10.27 11.32
CA MET A 86 -15.19 -9.85 9.96
C MET A 86 -16.07 -8.71 9.48
N ARG A 87 -17.38 -8.76 9.76
CA ARG A 87 -18.30 -7.66 9.46
C ARG A 87 -17.84 -6.37 10.12
N SER A 88 -17.61 -6.40 11.44
CA SER A 88 -17.18 -5.23 12.19
C SER A 88 -15.84 -4.69 11.68
N ASN A 89 -14.87 -5.57 11.43
CA ASN A 89 -13.55 -5.15 10.97
C ASN A 89 -13.58 -4.56 9.55
N MET A 90 -14.20 -5.26 8.59
CA MET A 90 -14.31 -4.76 7.21
C MET A 90 -15.07 -3.43 7.14
N THR A 91 -16.15 -3.27 7.91
CA THR A 91 -16.88 -1.99 7.99
C THR A 91 -16.00 -0.89 8.55
N ASN A 92 -15.25 -1.14 9.62
CA ASN A 92 -14.34 -0.14 10.19
C ASN A 92 -13.23 0.25 9.21
N ILE A 93 -12.62 -0.71 8.52
CA ILE A 93 -11.60 -0.44 7.50
C ILE A 93 -12.20 0.35 6.33
N ALA A 94 -13.41 0.00 5.88
CA ALA A 94 -14.09 0.72 4.80
C ALA A 94 -14.39 2.17 5.19
N ILE A 95 -14.86 2.42 6.42
CA ILE A 95 -15.13 3.77 6.93
C ILE A 95 -13.84 4.58 7.02
N VAL A 96 -12.78 4.02 7.62
CA VAL A 96 -11.48 4.68 7.73
C VAL A 96 -10.91 4.95 6.33
N GLY A 97 -10.97 3.96 5.43
CA GLY A 97 -10.54 4.09 4.05
C GLY A 97 -11.28 5.19 3.29
N ALA A 98 -12.61 5.29 3.46
CA ALA A 98 -13.42 6.32 2.81
C ALA A 98 -13.15 7.74 3.35
N LEU A 99 -13.05 7.89 4.67
CA LEU A 99 -12.68 9.17 5.30
C LEU A 99 -11.28 9.61 4.88
N PHE A 100 -10.35 8.65 4.82
CA PHE A 100 -9.00 8.95 4.41
C PHE A 100 -8.92 9.27 2.91
N LEU A 101 -9.68 8.56 2.08
CA LEU A 101 -9.81 8.87 0.65
C LEU A 101 -10.29 10.30 0.42
N ALA A 102 -11.31 10.76 1.16
CA ALA A 102 -11.78 12.14 1.06
C ALA A 102 -10.67 13.16 1.40
N THR A 103 -9.85 12.85 2.41
CA THR A 103 -8.72 13.71 2.82
C THR A 103 -7.65 13.76 1.73
N VAL A 104 -7.21 12.62 1.21
CA VAL A 104 -6.20 12.53 0.15
C VAL A 104 -6.70 13.18 -1.13
N TRP A 105 -7.99 13.04 -1.45
CA TRP A 105 -8.62 13.70 -2.58
C TRP A 105 -8.64 15.22 -2.44
N ALA A 106 -8.96 15.74 -1.25
CA ALA A 106 -8.90 17.16 -0.96
C ALA A 106 -7.47 17.72 -1.07
N MET A 107 -6.46 16.96 -0.61
CA MET A 107 -5.05 17.31 -0.79
C MET A 107 -4.63 17.35 -2.27
N LEU A 108 -5.17 16.46 -3.11
CA LEU A 108 -4.89 16.49 -4.55
C LEU A 108 -5.53 17.71 -5.22
N GLN A 109 -6.66 18.19 -4.70
CA GLN A 109 -7.34 19.38 -5.19
C GLN A 109 -6.74 20.69 -4.67
N SER A 110 -6.04 20.67 -3.53
CA SER A 110 -5.26 21.83 -3.10
C SER A 110 -4.09 22.01 -4.06
N ASP A 111 -3.94 23.22 -4.62
CA ASP A 111 -2.92 23.53 -5.61
C ASP A 111 -1.53 23.06 -5.16
N PRO A 112 -0.70 22.54 -6.09
CA PRO A 112 0.66 22.14 -5.76
C PRO A 112 1.43 23.36 -5.23
N PRO A 113 2.25 23.19 -4.18
CA PRO A 113 2.80 24.32 -3.43
C PRO A 113 3.89 25.10 -4.18
N ILE A 114 4.29 24.65 -5.37
CA ILE A 114 5.37 25.28 -6.13
C ILE A 114 5.00 25.39 -7.61
N GLU A 115 5.03 26.63 -8.10
CA GLU A 115 4.93 26.99 -9.51
C GLU A 115 6.33 27.41 -10.02
N GLY A 116 6.73 26.91 -11.20
CA GLY A 116 8.03 27.24 -11.82
C GLY A 116 8.91 26.03 -12.13
N PHE A 117 9.80 26.18 -13.12
CA PHE A 117 10.80 25.17 -13.48
C PHE A 117 12.07 25.46 -12.69
N PRO A 118 12.77 24.47 -12.07
CA PRO A 118 12.63 23.01 -12.17
C PRO A 118 11.63 22.37 -11.19
N SER A 119 11.02 23.14 -10.29
CA SER A 119 10.12 22.66 -9.23
C SER A 119 8.88 21.87 -9.72
N ARG A 120 8.55 21.93 -11.02
CA ARG A 120 7.53 21.08 -11.66
C ARG A 120 7.73 19.59 -11.40
N PHE A 121 8.96 19.08 -11.31
CA PHE A 121 9.21 17.65 -11.07
C PHE A 121 8.68 17.19 -9.70
N ILE A 122 8.86 18.04 -8.69
CA ILE A 122 8.47 17.76 -7.32
C ILE A 122 6.94 17.78 -7.20
N SER A 123 6.29 18.74 -7.86
CA SER A 123 4.82 18.80 -7.96
C SER A 123 4.25 17.55 -8.64
N GLN A 124 4.93 16.96 -9.64
CA GLN A 124 4.49 15.70 -10.26
C GLN A 124 4.67 14.50 -9.33
N TRP A 125 5.74 14.43 -8.54
CA TRP A 125 5.91 13.41 -7.50
C TRP A 125 4.81 13.49 -6.44
N TYR A 126 4.49 14.70 -5.98
CA TYR A 126 3.38 14.95 -5.06
C TYR A 126 2.05 14.39 -5.62
N SER A 127 1.66 14.80 -6.83
CA SER A 127 0.41 14.37 -7.46
C SER A 127 0.40 12.88 -7.77
N GLY A 128 1.53 12.31 -8.20
CA GLY A 128 1.67 10.88 -8.48
C GLY A 128 1.49 10.02 -7.22
N LEU A 129 2.12 10.39 -6.11
CA LEU A 129 1.98 9.69 -4.84
C LEU A 129 0.54 9.74 -4.30
N LEU A 130 -0.12 10.89 -4.39
CA LEU A 130 -1.52 11.03 -4.01
C LEU A 130 -2.44 10.19 -4.92
N THR A 131 -2.15 10.12 -6.22
CA THR A 131 -2.92 9.30 -7.17
C THR A 131 -2.80 7.81 -6.85
N ILE A 132 -1.59 7.33 -6.52
CA ILE A 132 -1.39 5.93 -6.08
C ILE A 132 -2.14 5.69 -4.77
N SER A 133 -2.07 6.62 -3.81
CA SER A 133 -2.80 6.55 -2.54
C SER A 133 -4.31 6.43 -2.74
N ILE A 134 -4.89 7.28 -3.60
CA ILE A 134 -6.31 7.23 -4.00
C ILE A 134 -6.67 5.87 -4.59
N ALA A 135 -5.86 5.34 -5.52
CA ALA A 135 -6.13 4.05 -6.15
C ALA A 135 -6.15 2.92 -5.11
N PHE A 136 -5.20 2.88 -4.17
CA PHE A 136 -5.18 1.88 -3.11
C PHE A 136 -6.36 2.01 -2.14
N LEU A 137 -6.77 3.23 -1.78
CA LEU A 137 -7.92 3.43 -0.92
C LEU A 137 -9.23 3.03 -1.60
N LEU A 138 -9.39 3.33 -2.90
CA LEU A 138 -10.54 2.87 -3.68
C LEU A 138 -10.60 1.34 -3.72
N ILE A 139 -9.50 0.67 -4.05
CA ILE A 139 -9.44 -0.81 -4.06
C ILE A 139 -9.74 -1.36 -2.66
N SER A 140 -9.15 -0.80 -1.60
CA SER A 140 -9.41 -1.20 -0.21
C SER A 140 -10.90 -1.15 0.13
N VAL A 141 -11.55 -0.01 -0.12
CA VAL A 141 -12.98 0.20 0.18
C VAL A 141 -13.85 -0.74 -0.65
N MET A 142 -13.58 -0.87 -1.95
CA MET A 142 -14.33 -1.77 -2.83
C MET A 142 -14.20 -3.23 -2.40
N THR A 143 -12.99 -3.68 -2.05
CA THR A 143 -12.74 -5.04 -1.55
C THR A 143 -13.49 -5.27 -0.24
N CYS A 144 -13.50 -4.33 0.69
CA CYS A 144 -14.30 -4.44 1.93
C CYS A 144 -15.81 -4.57 1.63
N VAL A 145 -16.35 -3.76 0.71
CA VAL A 145 -17.78 -3.83 0.33
C VAL A 145 -18.11 -5.20 -0.28
N VAL A 146 -17.30 -5.67 -1.22
CA VAL A 146 -17.50 -6.98 -1.85
C VAL A 146 -17.41 -8.09 -0.82
N ALA A 147 -16.39 -8.09 0.04
CA ALA A 147 -16.22 -9.09 1.09
C ALA A 147 -17.41 -9.10 2.07
N LEU A 148 -17.93 -7.93 2.45
CA LEU A 148 -19.11 -7.81 3.31
C LEU A 148 -20.35 -8.43 2.67
N LEU A 149 -20.61 -8.14 1.39
CA LEU A 149 -21.76 -8.71 0.66
C LEU A 149 -21.74 -10.23 0.65
N TYR A 150 -20.55 -10.84 0.53
CA TYR A 150 -20.41 -12.30 0.57
C TYR A 150 -20.51 -12.90 1.97
N VAL A 151 -20.05 -12.21 3.01
CA VAL A 151 -20.04 -12.74 4.39
C VAL A 151 -21.38 -12.59 5.09
N GLU A 152 -22.14 -11.54 4.78
CA GLU A 152 -23.40 -11.20 5.45
C GLU A 152 -24.46 -12.30 5.34
N GLY A 153 -24.57 -12.93 4.16
CA GLY A 153 -25.55 -13.99 3.90
C GLY A 153 -25.16 -15.37 4.46
N LEU A 154 -23.96 -15.54 5.00
CA LEU A 154 -23.46 -16.83 5.44
C LEU A 154 -23.81 -17.10 6.91
N ASP A 155 -23.99 -18.38 7.24
CA ASP A 155 -24.00 -18.84 8.63
C ASP A 155 -22.57 -18.81 9.22
N ASN A 156 -22.43 -19.00 10.53
CA ASN A 156 -21.12 -18.90 11.18
C ASN A 156 -20.12 -19.96 10.67
N GLN A 157 -20.58 -21.16 10.29
CA GLN A 157 -19.69 -22.21 9.81
C GLN A 157 -19.26 -21.96 8.36
N ALA A 158 -20.17 -21.59 7.47
CA ALA A 158 -19.79 -21.21 6.10
C ALA A 158 -18.95 -19.94 6.09
N ALA A 159 -19.22 -18.96 6.96
CA ALA A 159 -18.39 -17.76 7.08
C ALA A 159 -16.96 -18.11 7.50
N LEU A 160 -16.78 -19.00 8.48
CA LEU A 160 -15.44 -19.46 8.89
C LEU A 160 -14.70 -20.12 7.73
N LYS A 161 -15.37 -20.99 6.97
CA LYS A 161 -14.78 -21.65 5.80
C LYS A 161 -14.46 -20.65 4.69
N CYS A 162 -15.39 -19.75 4.37
CA CYS A 162 -15.24 -18.71 3.35
C CYS A 162 -14.04 -17.80 3.66
N VAL A 163 -13.98 -17.29 4.90
CA VAL A 163 -12.88 -16.44 5.37
C VAL A 163 -11.57 -17.21 5.41
N GLY A 164 -11.58 -18.48 5.83
CA GLY A 164 -10.38 -19.32 5.84
C GLY A 164 -9.85 -19.64 4.44
N ASP A 165 -10.73 -19.90 3.47
CA ASP A 165 -10.34 -20.19 2.09
C ASP A 165 -9.89 -18.92 1.34
N ASN A 166 -10.40 -17.75 1.74
CA ASN A 166 -10.20 -16.45 1.07
C ASN A 166 -9.46 -15.41 1.94
N PHE A 167 -8.70 -15.85 2.96
CA PHE A 167 -8.10 -14.97 3.98
C PHE A 167 -7.22 -13.85 3.41
N MET A 168 -6.60 -14.08 2.24
CA MET A 168 -5.81 -13.08 1.51
C MET A 168 -6.62 -11.81 1.25
N TYR A 169 -7.87 -11.94 0.78
CA TYR A 169 -8.75 -10.82 0.45
C TYR A 169 -9.26 -10.07 1.67
N PHE A 170 -9.32 -10.73 2.84
CA PHE A 170 -9.72 -10.09 4.10
C PHE A 170 -8.58 -9.26 4.72
N GLY A 171 -7.31 -9.64 4.52
CA GLY A 171 -6.19 -8.86 5.04
C GLY A 171 -5.65 -7.79 4.08
N GLU A 172 -5.89 -7.93 2.77
CA GLU A 172 -5.43 -7.01 1.73
C GLU A 172 -5.88 -5.55 1.93
N PRO A 173 -7.15 -5.23 2.29
CA PRO A 173 -7.59 -3.85 2.51
C PRO A 173 -6.77 -3.09 3.57
N ILE A 174 -6.36 -3.79 4.63
CA ILE A 174 -5.51 -3.23 5.69
C ILE A 174 -4.14 -2.85 5.12
N ALA A 175 -3.53 -3.75 4.35
CA ALA A 175 -2.24 -3.50 3.72
C ALA A 175 -2.31 -2.34 2.72
N LEU A 176 -3.34 -2.30 1.86
CA LEU A 176 -3.57 -1.20 0.92
C LEU A 176 -3.71 0.15 1.63
N THR A 177 -4.52 0.19 2.69
CA THR A 177 -4.72 1.40 3.50
C THR A 177 -3.41 1.87 4.15
N LEU A 178 -2.59 0.93 4.64
CA LEU A 178 -1.27 1.24 5.20
C LEU A 178 -0.33 1.87 4.16
N PHE A 179 -0.26 1.31 2.94
CA PHE A 179 0.58 1.87 1.88
C PHE A 179 0.08 3.22 1.37
N ALA A 180 -1.24 3.40 1.25
CA ALA A 180 -1.84 4.69 0.95
C ALA A 180 -1.44 5.75 1.99
N MET A 181 -1.44 5.39 3.28
CA MET A 181 -0.99 6.27 4.35
C MET A 181 0.48 6.65 4.20
N LEU A 182 1.36 5.69 3.89
CA LEU A 182 2.78 5.97 3.65
C LEU A 182 2.98 6.92 2.46
N ASN A 183 2.31 6.68 1.33
CA ASN A 183 2.37 7.56 0.15
C ASN A 183 1.89 8.98 0.48
N THR A 184 0.83 9.09 1.28
CA THR A 184 0.28 10.38 1.71
C THR A 184 1.26 11.11 2.61
N ILE A 185 1.92 10.43 3.56
CA ILE A 185 2.96 11.03 4.42
C ILE A 185 4.11 11.59 3.56
N ILE A 186 4.58 10.83 2.56
CA ILE A 186 5.64 11.28 1.64
C ILE A 186 5.17 12.54 0.89
N ALA A 187 3.96 12.51 0.35
CA ALA A 187 3.37 13.65 -0.35
C ALA A 187 3.25 14.88 0.57
N THR A 188 2.82 14.71 1.82
CA THR A 188 2.77 15.79 2.81
C THR A 188 4.16 16.36 3.10
N ILE A 189 5.19 15.52 3.24
CA ILE A 189 6.57 15.98 3.45
C ILE A 189 7.01 16.84 2.27
N ILE A 190 6.84 16.34 1.04
CA ILE A 190 7.14 17.09 -0.18
C ILE A 190 6.40 18.42 -0.19
N TRP A 191 5.13 18.41 0.18
CA TRP A 191 4.30 19.61 0.22
C TRP A 191 4.82 20.64 1.24
N ILE A 192 5.22 20.22 2.44
CA ILE A 192 5.79 21.10 3.47
C ILE A 192 7.11 21.72 3.02
N PHE A 193 7.98 20.95 2.36
CA PHE A 193 9.22 21.49 1.77
C PHE A 193 8.91 22.57 0.73
N GLY A 194 7.88 22.36 -0.10
CA GLY A 194 7.39 23.35 -1.06
C GLY A 194 6.82 24.61 -0.41
N ALA A 195 5.90 24.46 0.54
CA ALA A 195 5.13 25.56 1.10
C ALA A 195 5.88 26.37 2.19
N TYR A 196 6.70 25.71 3.01
CA TYR A 196 7.32 26.32 4.20
C TYR A 196 8.85 26.30 4.20
N GLY A 197 9.47 25.71 3.17
CA GLY A 197 10.93 25.68 3.01
C GLY A 197 11.66 24.60 3.83
N MET A 198 12.99 24.63 3.75
CA MET A 198 13.86 23.54 4.22
C MET A 198 13.77 23.25 5.72
N ALA A 199 13.80 24.28 6.57
CA ALA A 199 13.83 24.10 8.02
C ALA A 199 12.57 23.37 8.52
N MET A 200 11.40 23.79 8.05
CA MET A 200 10.13 23.14 8.38
C MET A 200 10.06 21.73 7.79
N GLY A 201 10.54 21.53 6.56
CA GLY A 201 10.60 20.20 5.95
C GLY A 201 11.44 19.21 6.76
N ILE A 202 12.64 19.59 7.22
CA ILE A 202 13.51 18.73 8.05
C ILE A 202 12.81 18.38 9.37
N ILE A 203 12.22 19.37 10.05
CA ILE A 203 11.47 19.16 11.29
C ILE A 203 10.35 18.15 11.05
N SER A 204 9.55 18.33 9.99
CA SER A 204 8.46 17.42 9.64
C SER A 204 8.94 16.00 9.35
N VAL A 205 10.06 15.82 8.64
CA VAL A 205 10.65 14.50 8.42
C VAL A 205 10.97 13.80 9.73
N VAL A 206 11.56 14.49 10.71
CA VAL A 206 11.88 13.92 12.03
C VAL A 206 10.61 13.47 12.76
N PHE A 207 9.56 14.31 12.77
CA PHE A 207 8.30 13.97 13.43
C PHE A 207 7.55 12.82 12.74
N PHE A 208 7.46 12.83 11.41
CA PHE A 208 6.83 11.74 10.66
C PHE A 208 7.63 10.44 10.79
N PHE A 209 8.95 10.51 10.78
CA PHE A 209 9.81 9.34 11.03
C PHE A 209 9.56 8.75 12.41
N TRP A 210 9.52 9.59 13.45
CA TRP A 210 9.19 9.16 14.81
C TRP A 210 7.79 8.52 14.90
N ALA A 211 6.78 9.14 14.26
CA ALA A 211 5.43 8.58 14.22
C ALA A 211 5.40 7.20 13.54
N CYS A 212 6.05 7.06 12.38
CA CYS A 212 6.17 5.79 11.67
C CYS A 212 6.87 4.71 12.52
N LEU A 213 7.97 5.05 13.19
CA LEU A 213 8.66 4.14 14.10
C LEU A 213 7.76 3.73 15.26
N ARG A 214 7.09 4.69 15.91
CA ARG A 214 6.22 4.42 17.06
C ARG A 214 5.07 3.51 16.67
N THR A 215 4.38 3.79 15.56
CA THR A 215 3.30 2.94 15.04
C THR A 215 3.81 1.55 14.69
N THR A 216 5.01 1.44 14.11
CA THR A 216 5.62 0.14 13.81
C THR A 216 5.91 -0.67 15.07
N VAL A 217 6.42 -0.04 16.13
CA VAL A 217 6.66 -0.71 17.42
C VAL A 217 5.34 -1.19 18.05
N ILE A 218 4.29 -0.36 17.99
CA ILE A 218 2.95 -0.76 18.45
C ILE A 218 2.45 -1.97 17.66
N TYR A 219 2.60 -1.95 16.33
CA TYR A 219 2.23 -3.08 15.49
C TYR A 219 3.00 -4.35 15.85
N LEU A 220 4.33 -4.27 16.02
CA LEU A 220 5.16 -5.43 16.40
C LEU A 220 4.69 -6.01 17.74
N TYR A 221 4.46 -5.16 18.73
CA TYR A 221 3.99 -5.59 20.04
C TYR A 221 2.60 -6.24 19.96
N LEU A 222 1.67 -5.68 19.19
CA LEU A 222 0.33 -6.25 18.99
C LEU A 222 0.37 -7.55 18.17
N SER A 223 1.31 -7.67 17.22
CA SER A 223 1.47 -8.87 16.40
C SER A 223 2.04 -10.06 17.17
N GLU A 224 2.80 -9.79 18.24
CA GLU A 224 3.33 -10.82 19.14
C GLU A 224 2.35 -11.19 20.26
N TRP A 225 1.27 -10.43 20.44
CA TRP A 225 0.29 -10.71 21.46
C TRP A 225 -0.47 -12.00 21.14
N THR A 226 -0.42 -12.95 22.09
CA THR A 226 -1.16 -14.21 21.99
C THR A 226 -2.26 -14.25 23.04
N ASN A 227 -3.45 -14.67 22.63
CA ASN A 227 -4.58 -14.80 23.54
C ASN A 227 -4.38 -15.94 24.56
N PRO A 228 -4.24 -15.65 25.87
CA PRO A 228 -3.94 -16.65 26.89
C PRO A 228 -5.13 -17.56 27.24
N PHE A 229 -6.32 -17.22 26.76
CA PHE A 229 -7.56 -17.97 27.05
C PHE A 229 -7.88 -19.03 25.98
N LEU A 230 -7.06 -19.15 24.94
CA LEU A 230 -7.18 -20.23 23.95
C LEU A 230 -6.55 -21.52 24.48
N ASP A 231 -7.29 -22.63 24.40
CA ASP A 231 -6.75 -23.94 24.70
C ASP A 231 -5.60 -24.28 23.74
N LEU A 232 -4.53 -24.90 24.26
CA LEU A 232 -3.36 -25.31 23.49
C LEU A 232 -3.73 -26.25 22.33
N THR A 233 -4.76 -27.10 22.52
CA THR A 233 -5.25 -27.99 21.46
C THR A 233 -5.85 -27.20 20.29
N GLU A 234 -6.62 -26.16 20.57
CA GLU A 234 -7.22 -25.29 19.56
C GLU A 234 -6.15 -24.45 18.84
N VAL A 235 -5.17 -23.93 19.57
CA VAL A 235 -4.01 -23.24 18.97
C VAL A 235 -3.28 -24.15 17.99
N GLN A 236 -3.02 -25.40 18.37
CA GLN A 236 -2.39 -26.38 17.48
C GLN A 236 -3.27 -26.70 16.26
N ARG A 237 -4.58 -26.85 16.46
CA ARG A 237 -5.54 -27.08 15.36
C ARG A 237 -5.52 -25.93 14.35
N ARG A 238 -5.55 -24.68 14.83
CA ARG A 238 -5.49 -23.48 13.97
C ARG A 238 -4.16 -23.35 13.25
N LYS A 239 -3.03 -23.63 13.92
CA LYS A 239 -1.70 -23.67 13.27
C LYS A 239 -1.61 -24.76 12.20
N ALA A 240 -2.19 -25.93 12.43
CA ALA A 240 -2.25 -27.00 11.43
C ALA A 240 -3.12 -26.59 10.23
N LEU A 241 -4.26 -25.94 10.49
CA LEU A 241 -5.11 -25.38 9.44
C LEU A 241 -4.35 -24.34 8.61
N ALA A 242 -3.64 -23.41 9.25
CA ALA A 242 -2.78 -22.40 8.61
C ALA A 242 -1.81 -23.04 7.60
N LYS A 243 -1.09 -24.07 8.07
CA LYS A 243 -0.11 -24.78 7.25
C LYS A 243 -0.78 -25.46 6.06
N SER A 244 -1.95 -26.06 6.26
CA SER A 244 -2.70 -26.71 5.20
C SER A 244 -3.21 -25.72 4.14
N LEU A 245 -3.70 -24.55 4.56
CA LEU A 245 -4.18 -23.49 3.67
C LEU A 245 -3.02 -22.87 2.88
N THR A 246 -1.90 -22.60 3.56
CA THR A 246 -0.68 -22.09 2.90
C THR A 246 -0.11 -23.10 1.90
N ALA A 247 -0.17 -24.39 2.20
CA ALA A 247 0.25 -25.42 1.25
C ALA A 247 -0.67 -25.47 0.02
N ARG A 248 -1.99 -25.38 0.23
CA ARG A 248 -2.98 -25.35 -0.86
C ARG A 248 -2.82 -24.12 -1.76
N SER A 249 -2.59 -22.94 -1.19
CA SER A 249 -2.39 -21.72 -1.97
C SER A 249 -1.13 -21.80 -2.84
N LYS A 250 -0.04 -22.37 -2.32
CA LYS A 250 1.19 -22.63 -3.10
C LYS A 250 0.96 -23.63 -4.24
N ILE A 251 0.19 -24.69 -4.00
CA ILE A 251 -0.17 -25.66 -5.06
C ILE A 251 -1.02 -25.00 -6.14
N ALA A 252 -2.02 -24.20 -5.75
CA ALA A 252 -2.86 -23.45 -6.68
C ALA A 252 -2.02 -22.49 -7.53
N ALA A 253 -1.14 -21.68 -6.92
CA ALA A 253 -0.24 -20.78 -7.64
C ALA A 253 0.65 -21.51 -8.65
N LYS A 254 1.23 -22.65 -8.25
CA LYS A 254 2.04 -23.49 -9.14
C LYS A 254 1.24 -24.06 -10.30
N SER A 255 -0.02 -24.45 -10.06
CA SER A 255 -0.90 -24.97 -11.11
C SER A 255 -1.23 -23.90 -12.17
N THR A 256 -1.47 -22.66 -11.73
CA THR A 256 -1.69 -21.52 -12.64
C THR A 256 -0.45 -21.21 -13.47
N GLN A 257 0.74 -21.22 -12.87
CA GLN A 257 2.00 -21.03 -13.60
C GLN A 257 2.26 -22.14 -14.64
N LEU A 258 1.93 -23.39 -14.31
CA LEU A 258 2.04 -24.50 -15.25
C LEU A 258 1.04 -24.38 -16.41
N ALA A 259 -0.17 -23.89 -16.13
CA ALA A 259 -1.18 -23.64 -17.15
C ALA A 259 -0.74 -22.53 -18.13
N THR A 260 -0.25 -21.39 -17.62
CA THR A 260 0.26 -20.31 -18.47
C THR A 260 1.52 -20.70 -19.25
N ALA A 261 2.41 -21.51 -18.68
CA ALA A 261 3.58 -22.02 -19.39
C ALA A 261 3.22 -22.96 -20.56
N LYS A 262 2.16 -23.78 -20.43
CA LYS A 262 1.70 -24.66 -21.51
C LYS A 262 1.00 -23.92 -22.66
N VAL A 263 0.46 -22.73 -22.40
CA VAL A 263 -0.16 -21.85 -23.42
C VAL A 263 0.88 -20.96 -24.12
N GLY A 264 2.18 -21.25 -23.95
CA GLY A 264 3.27 -20.61 -24.67
C GLY A 264 3.10 -20.63 -26.20
N PRO A 265 3.77 -19.72 -26.93
CA PRO A 265 3.37 -19.22 -28.24
C PRO A 265 3.50 -20.28 -29.35
N GLN A 266 2.47 -21.12 -29.54
CA GLN A 266 2.39 -22.05 -30.66
C GLN A 266 1.76 -21.45 -31.93
N GLY A 267 1.50 -20.15 -32.00
CA GLY A 267 0.78 -19.54 -33.13
C GLY A 267 1.43 -18.28 -33.67
N GLY A 268 2.59 -18.40 -34.32
CA GLY A 268 3.25 -17.28 -35.02
C GLY A 268 3.97 -17.67 -36.31
N GLN A 269 3.82 -18.92 -36.78
CA GLN A 269 4.32 -19.35 -38.08
C GLN A 269 3.14 -19.83 -38.92
N GLY A 270 2.85 -19.10 -40.02
CA GLY A 270 2.08 -19.67 -41.12
C GLY A 270 0.88 -18.87 -41.61
N LEU A 271 1.09 -17.63 -42.06
CA LEU A 271 0.31 -17.06 -43.16
C LEU A 271 1.25 -16.25 -44.07
N GLY A 272 2.13 -16.99 -44.74
CA GLY A 272 2.83 -16.52 -45.93
C GLY A 272 2.50 -17.49 -47.05
N ASN A 273 1.52 -17.11 -47.88
CA ASN A 273 1.33 -17.49 -49.27
C ASN A 273 0.28 -16.54 -49.88
#